data_AF-A0A3R6V7X4-F1
#
_entry.id   AF-A0A3R6V7X4-F1
#
_cell.length_a   1.000
_cell.length_b   1.000
_cell.length_c   1.000
_cell.angle_alpha   90.00
_cell.angle_beta   90.00
_cell.angle_gamma   90.00
#
_symmetry.space_group_name_H-M   'P 1'
#
loop_
_entity.id
_entity.type
_entity.pdbx_description
1 polymer ?
#
loop_
_entity_poly.entity_id
_entity_poly.type
_entity_poly.pdbx_seq_one_letter_code
_entity_poly.pdbx_strand_id
1 'polypeptide(L)'
;MYTFIRSQQREKRRNNAARKIQALCRGQLAKQTAKTLMRNILQARAATTIQARMRGVLTRTSLVEAKRLQRHAKAARTLQCMYRGRLARKRMELLKQANVRRKAATIIQRRYRGRLRNAKQIRQMIERERRRQAIKIQVFICLRKIQAGGRSETLVVPGTRIGTSLQLASKRETLRQRTEAATTIQTLFRGRKAKQTVLAHKVARMNDMVANARVWGQFWSDDANAYFFYHSQTGEAIWEPPDVGYTKPDGQLVLRDGSVIPDPAQAVPAAAGGDKPSEGDPVDPEDVKCVECDENDATRRCAQCEDVFCDSCYDKTHSTGKRAQHTWTAMGPIKCVECEKMKATRWCDQCCDPYCLGCFAIIHAKGNKALHTWKDMPKHGTAHAAPTVEDSQTYDEFVASNEYNYVNEGLAHPDEYDATGGEYDPNAVEASWENDEAIDAYDVGQQEVPAASDWVAAVDDVSGELYYYNTVTGETQWAQ
;
A
#
# COMPACT_ATOMS: atom_id res chain seq x y z
N MET A 1 105.80 21.69 -67.32
CA MET A 1 105.16 20.38 -67.06
C MET A 1 105.57 19.75 -65.73
N TYR A 2 106.86 19.74 -65.36
CA TYR A 2 107.37 19.07 -64.15
C TYR A 2 106.91 19.67 -62.80
N THR A 3 106.78 21.01 -62.71
CA THR A 3 106.31 21.73 -61.51
C THR A 3 104.84 21.48 -61.20
N PHE A 4 104.00 21.36 -62.23
CA PHE A 4 102.56 21.06 -62.11
C PHE A 4 102.32 19.65 -61.55
N ILE A 5 103.06 18.64 -62.05
CA ILE A 5 102.98 17.25 -61.56
C ILE A 5 103.40 17.16 -60.09
N ARG A 6 104.45 17.89 -59.69
CA ARG A 6 104.95 17.92 -58.30
C ARG A 6 103.95 18.61 -57.35
N SER A 7 103.28 19.67 -57.83
CA SER A 7 102.20 20.36 -57.11
C SER A 7 101.00 19.43 -56.88
N GLN A 8 100.51 18.77 -57.93
CA GLN A 8 99.42 17.80 -57.88
C GLN A 8 99.72 16.62 -56.94
N GLN A 9 100.96 16.10 -56.97
CA GLN A 9 101.38 15.06 -56.02
C GLN A 9 101.37 15.55 -54.57
N ARG A 10 101.77 16.80 -54.31
CA ARG A 10 101.74 17.40 -52.96
C ARG A 10 100.30 17.58 -52.46
N GLU A 11 99.40 17.99 -53.35
CA GLU A 11 97.97 18.14 -53.04
C GLU A 11 97.29 16.79 -52.78
N LYS A 12 97.56 15.76 -53.59
CA LYS A 12 97.12 14.38 -53.29
C LYS A 12 97.60 13.88 -51.93
N ARG A 13 98.85 14.18 -51.54
CA ARG A 13 99.38 13.83 -50.21
C ARG A 13 98.64 14.57 -49.08
N ARG A 14 98.37 15.87 -49.25
CA ARG A 14 97.56 16.67 -48.31
C ARG A 14 96.14 16.14 -48.18
N ASN A 15 95.49 15.82 -49.30
CA ASN A 15 94.14 15.26 -49.32
C ASN A 15 94.09 13.86 -48.69
N ASN A 16 95.10 13.02 -48.92
CA ASN A 16 95.21 11.71 -48.24
C ASN A 16 95.43 11.86 -46.73
N ALA A 17 96.24 12.83 -46.29
CA ALA A 17 96.43 13.13 -44.87
C ALA A 17 95.13 13.66 -44.23
N ALA A 18 94.43 14.59 -44.89
CA ALA A 18 93.13 15.11 -44.43
C ALA A 18 92.09 13.99 -44.31
N ARG A 19 92.00 13.08 -45.29
CA ARG A 19 91.09 11.92 -45.24
C ARG A 19 91.40 11.00 -44.06
N LYS A 20 92.68 10.76 -43.74
CA LYS A 20 93.09 9.98 -42.56
C LYS A 20 92.68 10.66 -41.25
N ILE A 21 92.90 11.97 -41.13
CA ILE A 21 92.51 12.74 -39.93
C ILE A 21 90.99 12.73 -39.76
N GLN A 22 90.23 12.98 -40.83
CA GLN A 22 88.76 12.94 -40.83
C GLN A 22 88.23 11.56 -40.44
N ALA A 23 88.83 10.47 -40.93
CA ALA A 23 88.46 9.11 -40.56
C ALA A 23 88.69 8.85 -39.06
N LEU A 24 89.81 9.31 -38.50
CA LEU A 24 90.10 9.20 -37.07
C LEU A 24 89.11 10.01 -36.22
N CYS A 25 88.82 11.26 -36.60
CA CYS A 25 87.86 12.11 -35.90
C CYS A 25 86.44 11.50 -35.92
N ARG A 26 85.97 11.02 -37.08
CA ARG A 26 84.67 10.34 -37.20
C ARG A 26 84.63 9.07 -36.36
N GLY A 27 85.71 8.29 -36.34
CA GLY A 27 85.83 7.11 -35.48
C GLY A 27 85.78 7.44 -33.99
N GLN A 28 86.44 8.52 -33.56
CA GLN A 28 86.41 8.97 -32.16
C GLN A 28 85.02 9.47 -31.76
N LEU A 29 84.35 10.23 -32.62
CA LEU A 29 82.97 10.71 -32.41
C LEU A 29 81.99 9.53 -32.33
N ALA A 30 82.12 8.54 -33.21
CA ALA A 30 81.31 7.32 -33.18
C ALA A 30 81.50 6.54 -31.86
N LYS A 31 82.74 6.45 -31.35
CA LYS A 31 83.00 5.80 -30.05
C LYS A 31 82.42 6.58 -28.87
N GLN A 32 82.52 7.91 -28.89
CA GLN A 32 81.95 8.76 -27.82
C GLN A 32 80.42 8.69 -27.83
N THR A 33 79.79 8.80 -28.99
CA THR A 33 78.33 8.67 -29.14
C THR A 33 77.84 7.29 -28.70
N ALA A 34 78.54 6.21 -29.08
CA ALA A 34 78.22 4.85 -28.63
C ALA A 34 78.32 4.70 -27.10
N LYS A 35 79.35 5.27 -26.46
CA LYS A 35 79.49 5.27 -24.99
C LYS A 35 78.35 6.03 -24.31
N THR A 36 77.98 7.19 -24.84
CA THR A 36 76.87 7.98 -24.31
C THR A 36 75.54 7.25 -24.48
N LEU A 37 75.29 6.65 -25.65
CA LEU A 37 74.11 5.84 -25.91
C LEU A 37 73.99 4.66 -24.92
N MET A 38 75.08 3.93 -24.71
CA MET A 38 75.10 2.82 -23.76
C MET A 38 74.80 3.30 -22.33
N ARG A 39 75.37 4.44 -21.91
CA ARG A 39 75.08 5.02 -20.60
C ARG A 39 73.60 5.40 -20.47
N ASN A 40 73.01 6.01 -21.49
CA ASN A 40 71.58 6.37 -21.50
C ASN A 40 70.69 5.13 -21.44
N ILE A 41 71.03 4.05 -22.15
CA ILE A 41 70.29 2.78 -22.09
C ILE A 41 70.33 2.18 -20.68
N LEU A 42 71.50 2.16 -20.04
CA LEU A 42 71.65 1.67 -18.67
C LEU A 42 70.87 2.53 -17.67
N GLN A 43 70.93 3.86 -17.80
CA GLN A 43 70.15 4.77 -16.95
C GLN A 43 68.65 4.59 -17.16
N ALA A 44 68.17 4.46 -18.39
CA ALA A 44 66.77 4.21 -18.70
C ALA A 44 66.29 2.87 -18.12
N ARG A 45 67.11 1.82 -18.20
CA ARG A 45 66.81 0.51 -17.60
C ARG A 45 66.76 0.56 -16.07
N ALA A 46 67.69 1.30 -15.45
CA ALA A 46 67.66 1.52 -14.00
C ALA A 46 66.43 2.32 -13.57
N ALA A 47 66.11 3.41 -14.29
CA ALA A 47 64.95 4.25 -14.02
C ALA A 47 63.63 3.47 -14.12
N THR A 48 63.43 2.69 -15.19
CA THR A 48 62.24 1.84 -15.37
C THR A 48 62.10 0.82 -14.26
N THR A 49 63.19 0.20 -13.81
CA THR A 49 63.18 -0.77 -12.70
C THR A 49 62.77 -0.10 -11.38
N ILE A 50 63.33 1.08 -11.07
CA ILE A 50 63.01 1.84 -9.86
C ILE A 50 61.55 2.32 -9.91
N GLN A 51 61.12 2.88 -11.04
CA GLN A 51 59.74 3.35 -11.24
C GLN A 51 58.74 2.21 -11.10
N ALA A 52 59.00 1.04 -11.68
CA ALA A 52 58.14 -0.13 -11.53
C ALA A 52 58.02 -0.57 -10.07
N ARG A 53 59.13 -0.57 -9.32
CA ARG A 53 59.12 -0.89 -7.88
C ARG A 53 58.29 0.13 -7.09
N MET A 54 58.49 1.42 -7.32
CA MET A 54 57.78 2.48 -6.61
C MET A 54 56.28 2.47 -6.91
N ARG A 55 55.87 2.32 -8.19
CA ARG A 55 54.47 2.11 -8.57
C ARG A 55 53.89 0.88 -7.86
N GLY A 56 54.66 -0.20 -7.77
CA GLY A 56 54.29 -1.40 -7.03
C GLY A 56 54.09 -1.17 -5.52
N VAL A 57 54.92 -0.35 -4.87
CA VAL A 57 54.77 -0.04 -3.44
C VAL A 57 53.52 0.82 -3.23
N LEU A 58 53.36 1.89 -3.99
CA LEU A 58 52.23 2.82 -3.88
C LEU A 58 50.88 2.11 -4.11
N THR A 59 50.82 1.22 -5.11
CA THR A 59 49.61 0.43 -5.36
C THR A 59 49.29 -0.51 -4.19
N ARG A 60 50.29 -1.19 -3.62
CA ARG A 60 50.06 -2.08 -2.48
C ARG A 60 49.63 -1.30 -1.23
N THR A 61 50.26 -0.16 -0.92
CA THR A 61 49.89 0.65 0.24
C THR A 61 48.48 1.20 0.10
N SER A 62 48.13 1.78 -1.05
CA SER A 62 46.77 2.28 -1.31
C SER A 62 45.71 1.18 -1.23
N LEU A 63 45.99 -0.04 -1.72
CA LEU A 63 45.07 -1.17 -1.63
C LEU A 63 44.85 -1.65 -0.20
N VAL A 64 45.91 -1.67 0.63
CA VAL A 64 45.79 -2.03 2.06
C VAL A 64 44.93 -1.00 2.79
N GLU A 65 45.15 0.28 2.53
CA GLU A 65 44.37 1.37 3.11
C GLU A 65 42.90 1.34 2.65
N ALA A 66 42.65 1.15 1.36
CA ALA A 66 41.31 0.99 0.81
C ALA A 66 40.57 -0.20 1.46
N LYS A 67 41.23 -1.36 1.61
CA LYS A 67 40.65 -2.52 2.31
C LYS A 67 40.36 -2.22 3.79
N ARG A 68 41.23 -1.48 4.47
CA ARG A 68 41.02 -1.06 5.86
C ARG A 68 39.78 -0.16 5.96
N LEU A 69 39.67 0.86 5.12
CA LEU A 69 38.50 1.75 5.04
C LEU A 69 37.22 0.97 4.74
N GLN A 70 37.28 0.01 3.81
CA GLN A 70 36.14 -0.84 3.49
C GLN A 70 35.65 -1.67 4.69
N ARG A 71 36.58 -2.21 5.50
CA ARG A 71 36.25 -2.92 6.75
C ARG A 71 35.58 -2.00 7.77
N HIS A 72 36.13 -0.80 7.98
CA HIS A 72 35.52 0.19 8.87
C HIS A 72 34.13 0.63 8.39
N ALA A 73 33.97 0.92 7.10
CA ALA A 73 32.67 1.28 6.52
C ALA A 73 31.64 0.15 6.62
N LYS A 74 32.07 -1.12 6.46
CA LYS A 74 31.20 -2.27 6.68
C LYS A 74 30.78 -2.39 8.15
N ALA A 75 31.73 -2.27 9.09
CA ALA A 75 31.44 -2.31 10.52
C ALA A 75 30.49 -1.18 10.95
N ALA A 76 30.74 0.05 10.48
CA ALA A 76 29.89 1.21 10.74
C ALA A 76 28.45 0.99 10.24
N ARG A 77 28.27 0.50 8.99
CA ARG A 77 26.94 0.19 8.45
C ARG A 77 26.21 -0.87 9.26
N THR A 78 26.90 -1.92 9.71
CA THR A 78 26.29 -2.95 10.57
C THR A 78 25.82 -2.35 11.90
N LEU A 79 26.66 -1.54 12.56
CA LEU A 79 26.31 -0.89 13.81
C LEU A 79 25.13 0.07 13.65
N GLN A 80 25.14 0.89 12.59
CA GLN A 80 24.05 1.81 12.26
C GLN A 80 22.74 1.05 12.03
N CYS A 81 22.76 -0.04 11.27
CA CYS A 81 21.58 -0.89 11.05
C CYS A 81 21.04 -1.46 12.37
N MET A 82 21.92 -1.99 13.23
CA MET A 82 21.52 -2.53 14.54
C MET A 82 20.90 -1.45 15.44
N TYR A 83 21.50 -0.27 15.46
CA TYR A 83 21.01 0.86 16.25
C TYR A 83 19.64 1.36 15.76
N ARG A 84 19.48 1.60 14.45
CA ARG A 84 18.19 1.99 13.86
C ARG A 84 17.11 0.96 14.15
N GLY A 85 17.44 -0.33 14.02
CA GLY A 85 16.53 -1.42 14.37
C GLY A 85 16.14 -1.44 15.86
N ARG A 86 17.11 -1.20 16.76
CA ARG A 86 16.85 -1.12 18.20
C ARG A 86 15.93 0.06 18.54
N LEU A 87 16.18 1.23 17.95
CA LEU A 87 15.39 2.44 18.16
C LEU A 87 13.94 2.22 17.68
N ALA A 88 13.74 1.65 16.50
CA ALA A 88 12.42 1.34 15.96
C ALA A 88 11.64 0.39 16.88
N ARG A 89 12.28 -0.69 17.37
CA ARG A 89 11.64 -1.62 18.32
C ARG A 89 11.26 -0.94 19.63
N LYS A 90 12.13 -0.08 20.18
CA LYS A 90 11.81 0.67 21.41
C LYS A 90 10.63 1.62 21.20
N ARG A 91 10.56 2.31 20.06
CA ARG A 91 9.43 3.18 19.69
C ARG A 91 8.12 2.38 19.59
N MET A 92 8.15 1.22 18.93
CA MET A 92 6.97 0.36 18.80
C MET A 92 6.47 -0.18 20.13
N GLU A 93 7.38 -0.52 21.04
CA GLU A 93 7.02 -0.96 22.40
C GLU A 93 6.30 0.15 23.17
N LEU A 94 6.82 1.38 23.13
CA LEU A 94 6.17 2.54 23.77
C LEU A 94 4.78 2.81 23.18
N LEU A 95 4.64 2.75 21.85
CA LEU A 95 3.35 2.91 21.17
C LEU A 95 2.36 1.79 21.56
N LYS A 96 2.82 0.55 21.68
CA LYS A 96 1.99 -0.57 22.11
C LYS A 96 1.46 -0.35 23.53
N GLN A 97 2.32 0.08 24.45
CA GLN A 97 1.93 0.43 25.82
C GLN A 97 0.91 1.59 25.85
N ALA A 98 1.16 2.65 25.09
CA ALA A 98 0.24 3.78 24.98
C ALA A 98 -1.13 3.35 24.40
N ASN A 99 -1.15 2.50 23.38
CA ASN A 99 -2.37 1.98 22.79
C ASN A 99 -3.17 1.11 23.77
N VAL A 100 -2.51 0.26 24.57
CA VAL A 100 -3.19 -0.51 25.63
C VAL A 100 -3.83 0.44 26.65
N ARG A 101 -3.10 1.46 27.11
CA ARG A 101 -3.62 2.47 28.04
C ARG A 101 -4.81 3.24 27.44
N ARG A 102 -4.72 3.66 26.17
CA ARG A 102 -5.80 4.36 25.46
C ARG A 102 -7.05 3.49 25.30
N LYS A 103 -6.88 2.21 24.93
CA LYS A 103 -7.98 1.24 24.84
C LYS A 103 -8.65 1.06 26.20
N ALA A 104 -7.87 0.87 27.26
CA ALA A 104 -8.39 0.76 28.62
C ALA A 104 -9.18 2.03 29.03
N ALA A 105 -8.63 3.22 28.81
CA ALA A 105 -9.30 4.49 29.07
C ALA A 105 -10.63 4.61 28.32
N THR A 106 -10.66 4.22 27.04
CA THR A 106 -11.88 4.26 26.22
C THR A 106 -12.98 3.34 26.77
N ILE A 107 -12.60 2.15 27.23
CA ILE A 107 -13.55 1.19 27.85
C ILE A 107 -14.12 1.76 29.15
N ILE A 108 -13.25 2.31 30.00
CA ILE A 108 -13.65 2.92 31.28
C ILE A 108 -14.61 4.09 31.03
N GLN A 109 -14.27 5.01 30.13
CA GLN A 109 -15.09 6.16 29.77
C GLN A 109 -16.44 5.75 29.20
N ARG A 110 -16.48 4.75 28.30
CA ARG A 110 -17.72 4.21 27.73
C ARG A 110 -18.62 3.63 28.82
N ARG A 111 -18.07 2.81 29.71
CA ARG A 111 -18.82 2.23 30.85
C ARG A 111 -19.36 3.31 31.78
N TYR A 112 -18.55 4.33 32.08
CA TYR A 112 -18.96 5.44 32.93
C TYR A 112 -20.10 6.25 32.30
N ARG A 113 -19.98 6.64 31.03
CA ARG A 113 -21.04 7.35 30.28
C ARG A 113 -22.34 6.53 30.22
N GLY A 114 -22.23 5.22 30.01
CA GLY A 114 -23.38 4.31 30.07
C GLY A 114 -24.04 4.28 31.44
N ARG A 115 -23.25 4.16 32.52
CA ARG A 115 -23.75 4.21 33.90
C ARG A 115 -24.48 5.53 34.19
N LEU A 116 -23.94 6.66 33.75
CA LEU A 116 -24.54 7.98 33.93
C LEU A 116 -25.90 8.09 33.20
N ARG A 117 -25.96 7.62 31.94
CA ARG A 117 -27.21 7.56 31.16
C ARG A 117 -28.27 6.70 31.86
N ASN A 118 -27.89 5.51 32.31
CA ASN A 118 -28.81 4.59 33.00
C ASN A 118 -29.32 5.20 34.31
N ALA A 119 -28.45 5.81 35.11
CA ALA A 119 -28.86 6.51 36.33
C ALA A 119 -29.86 7.64 36.05
N LYS A 120 -29.64 8.43 34.99
CA LYS A 120 -30.58 9.47 34.56
C LYS A 120 -31.93 8.87 34.14
N GLN A 121 -31.92 7.77 33.39
CA GLN A 121 -33.13 7.10 32.93
C GLN A 121 -33.93 6.51 34.11
N ILE A 122 -33.26 5.89 35.08
CA ILE A 122 -33.90 5.37 36.31
C ILE A 122 -34.54 6.51 37.11
N ARG A 123 -33.83 7.64 37.29
CA ARG A 123 -34.39 8.83 37.96
C ARG A 123 -35.66 9.32 37.26
N GLN A 124 -35.63 9.44 35.93
CA GLN A 124 -36.80 9.85 35.15
C GLN A 124 -37.95 8.85 35.24
N MET A 125 -37.66 7.55 35.28
CA MET A 125 -38.67 6.50 35.46
C MET A 125 -39.36 6.61 36.82
N ILE A 126 -38.57 6.73 37.90
CA ILE A 126 -39.09 6.91 39.27
C ILE A 126 -39.95 8.18 39.34
N GLU A 127 -39.51 9.28 38.73
CA GLU A 127 -40.27 10.52 38.70
C GLU A 127 -41.60 10.37 37.95
N ARG A 128 -41.61 9.66 36.81
CA ARG A 128 -42.84 9.33 36.07
C ARG A 128 -43.80 8.48 36.90
N GLU A 129 -43.29 7.49 37.64
CA GLU A 129 -44.10 6.65 38.53
C GLU A 129 -44.67 7.44 39.71
N ARG A 130 -43.86 8.29 40.35
CA ARG A 130 -44.33 9.22 41.39
C ARG A 130 -45.43 10.14 40.87
N ARG A 131 -45.28 10.71 39.67
CA ARG A 131 -46.34 11.52 39.03
C ARG A 131 -47.62 10.72 38.79
N ARG A 132 -47.51 9.46 38.32
CA ARG A 132 -48.68 8.57 38.16
C ARG A 132 -49.37 8.29 39.49
N GLN A 133 -48.61 8.01 40.55
CA GLN A 133 -49.16 7.78 41.89
C GLN A 133 -49.82 9.05 42.44
N ALA A 134 -49.21 10.22 42.27
CA ALA A 134 -49.81 11.51 42.68
C ALA A 134 -51.14 11.77 41.97
N ILE A 135 -51.24 11.52 40.66
CA ILE A 135 -52.51 11.63 39.91
C ILE A 135 -53.55 10.65 40.48
N LYS A 136 -53.18 9.39 40.78
CA LYS A 136 -54.10 8.42 41.39
C LYS A 136 -54.62 8.90 42.74
N ILE A 137 -53.74 9.43 43.60
CA ILE A 137 -54.10 9.99 44.90
C ILE A 137 -55.01 11.21 44.72
N GLN A 138 -54.70 12.10 43.77
CA GLN A 138 -55.49 13.29 43.46
C GLN A 138 -56.92 12.90 43.00
N VAL A 139 -57.04 11.91 42.12
CA VAL A 139 -58.32 11.37 41.65
C VAL A 139 -59.08 10.75 42.83
N PHE A 140 -58.42 9.99 43.69
CA PHE A 140 -59.04 9.41 44.88
C PHE A 140 -59.57 10.48 45.85
N ILE A 141 -58.80 11.55 46.10
CA ILE A 141 -59.24 12.69 46.91
C ILE A 141 -60.43 13.40 46.26
N CYS A 142 -60.42 13.57 44.93
CA CYS A 142 -61.53 14.19 44.19
C CYS A 142 -62.82 13.35 44.28
N LEU A 143 -62.72 12.04 44.07
CA LEU A 143 -63.84 11.10 44.23
C LEU A 143 -64.40 11.10 45.65
N ARG A 144 -63.53 11.17 46.67
CA ARG A 144 -63.95 11.26 48.08
C ARG A 144 -64.65 12.58 48.39
N LYS A 145 -64.22 13.71 47.80
CA LYS A 145 -64.91 15.00 47.90
C LYS A 145 -66.28 14.99 47.20
N ILE A 146 -66.40 14.33 46.05
CA ILE A 146 -67.68 14.16 45.34
C ILE A 146 -68.65 13.28 46.16
N GLN A 147 -68.16 12.24 46.83
CA GLN A 147 -68.99 11.41 47.72
C GLN A 147 -69.40 12.12 49.03
N ALA A 148 -68.55 13.00 49.57
CA ALA A 148 -68.87 13.80 50.76
C ALA A 148 -69.76 15.02 50.46
N GLY A 149 -69.71 15.52 49.22
CA GLY A 149 -70.55 16.60 48.71
C GLY A 149 -71.75 16.03 47.94
N GLY A 150 -72.68 15.38 48.65
CA GLY A 150 -73.99 15.08 48.08
C GLY A 150 -74.75 16.36 47.77
N ARG A 151 -74.62 16.89 46.55
CA ARG A 151 -75.64 17.62 45.79
C ARG A 151 -75.14 17.90 44.36
N SER A 152 -76.05 17.65 43.44
CA SER A 152 -75.94 17.80 41.99
C SER A 152 -75.36 19.14 41.55
N GLU A 153 -74.27 19.10 40.78
CA GLU A 153 -74.09 20.07 39.70
C GLU A 153 -73.17 19.47 38.64
N THR A 154 -73.75 19.25 37.46
CA THR A 154 -73.08 18.81 36.25
C THR A 154 -72.04 19.85 35.86
N LEU A 155 -70.82 19.72 36.37
CA LEU A 155 -69.70 20.55 35.97
C LEU A 155 -69.24 20.12 34.57
N VAL A 156 -69.91 20.65 33.55
CA VAL A 156 -69.37 20.70 32.19
C VAL A 156 -68.10 21.55 32.25
N VAL A 157 -66.94 20.88 32.30
CA VAL A 157 -65.64 21.55 32.28
C VAL A 157 -65.46 22.23 30.91
N PRO A 158 -65.35 23.57 30.85
CA PRO A 158 -65.14 24.28 29.59
C PRO A 158 -63.79 23.90 29.00
N GLY A 159 -63.76 23.64 27.69
CA GLY A 159 -62.58 23.25 26.93
C GLY A 159 -61.38 24.16 27.20
N THR A 160 -60.41 23.66 27.96
CA THR A 160 -59.14 24.36 28.15
C THR A 160 -58.29 24.18 26.89
N ARG A 161 -57.78 25.29 26.35
CA ARG A 161 -56.83 25.37 25.20
C ARG A 161 -55.67 24.36 25.27
N ILE A 162 -55.35 23.84 26.45
CA ILE A 162 -54.25 22.91 26.74
C ILE A 162 -54.56 21.49 26.25
N GLY A 163 -55.81 21.03 26.32
CA GLY A 163 -56.20 19.70 25.82
C GLY A 163 -56.10 19.60 24.30
N THR A 164 -56.60 20.61 23.60
CA THR A 164 -56.51 20.72 22.15
C THR A 164 -55.06 20.89 21.70
N SER A 165 -54.23 21.65 22.43
CA SER A 165 -52.82 21.84 22.07
C SER A 165 -51.99 20.57 22.23
N LEU A 166 -52.27 19.75 23.25
CA LEU A 166 -51.59 18.47 23.47
C LEU A 166 -51.99 17.43 22.43
N GLN A 167 -53.27 17.38 22.04
CA GLN A 167 -53.75 16.55 20.94
C GLN A 167 -53.15 16.98 19.59
N LEU A 168 -53.07 18.29 19.32
CA LEU A 168 -52.41 18.83 18.14
C LEU A 168 -50.91 18.52 18.13
N ALA A 169 -50.22 18.59 19.27
CA ALA A 169 -48.81 18.24 19.40
C ALA A 169 -48.55 16.74 19.12
N SER A 170 -49.38 15.86 19.69
CA SER A 170 -49.31 14.41 19.41
C SER A 170 -49.60 14.10 17.93
N LYS A 171 -50.60 14.77 17.34
CA LYS A 171 -50.93 14.63 15.91
C LYS A 171 -49.83 15.15 15.00
N ARG A 172 -49.13 16.23 15.39
CA ARG A 172 -47.95 16.76 14.67
C ARG A 172 -46.77 15.78 14.75
N GLU A 173 -46.52 15.19 15.91
CA GLU A 173 -45.42 14.23 16.09
C GLU A 173 -45.65 12.94 15.30
N THR A 174 -46.88 12.41 15.31
CA THR A 174 -47.24 11.24 14.50
C THR A 174 -47.18 11.53 13.00
N LEU A 175 -47.60 12.72 12.57
CA LEU A 175 -47.44 13.16 11.18
C LEU A 175 -45.95 13.28 10.80
N ARG A 176 -45.12 13.84 11.68
CA ARG A 176 -43.67 13.96 11.49
C ARG A 176 -43.02 12.60 11.30
N GLN A 177 -43.30 11.63 12.17
CA GLN A 177 -42.77 10.26 12.04
C GLN A 177 -43.21 9.60 10.73
N ARG A 178 -44.46 9.81 10.31
CA ARG A 178 -44.96 9.32 9.02
C ARG A 178 -44.24 10.00 7.84
N THR A 179 -44.01 11.30 7.90
CA THR A 179 -43.27 12.02 6.86
C THR A 179 -41.81 11.59 6.79
N GLU A 180 -41.13 11.40 7.92
CA GLU A 180 -39.74 10.90 7.98
C GLU A 180 -39.62 9.46 7.46
N ALA A 181 -40.57 8.60 7.81
CA ALA A 181 -40.63 7.23 7.26
C ALA A 181 -40.89 7.25 5.74
N ALA A 182 -41.81 8.09 5.27
CA ALA A 182 -42.14 8.22 3.85
C ALA A 182 -40.95 8.75 3.04
N THR A 183 -40.22 9.76 3.52
CA THR A 183 -39.03 10.28 2.84
C THR A 183 -37.92 9.22 2.77
N THR A 184 -37.73 8.45 3.84
CA THR A 184 -36.75 7.34 3.86
C THR A 184 -37.10 6.25 2.83
N ILE A 185 -38.37 5.86 2.73
CA ILE A 185 -38.81 4.87 1.72
C ILE A 185 -38.64 5.43 0.30
N GLN A 186 -38.99 6.69 0.09
CA GLN A 186 -38.87 7.36 -1.21
C GLN A 186 -37.41 7.50 -1.65
N THR A 187 -36.48 7.82 -0.75
CA THR A 187 -35.05 7.90 -1.08
C THR A 187 -34.50 6.52 -1.45
N LEU A 188 -34.85 5.47 -0.71
CA LEU A 188 -34.48 4.09 -1.04
C LEU A 188 -35.04 3.64 -2.39
N PHE A 189 -36.30 3.95 -2.67
CA PHE A 189 -36.93 3.61 -3.95
C PHE A 189 -36.25 4.33 -5.13
N ARG A 190 -36.00 5.64 -5.00
CA ARG A 190 -35.26 6.42 -6.01
C ARG A 190 -33.86 5.83 -6.24
N GLY A 191 -33.17 5.45 -5.17
CA GLY A 191 -31.88 4.77 -5.25
C GLY A 191 -31.94 3.42 -5.96
N ARG A 192 -32.93 2.56 -5.65
CA ARG A 192 -33.15 1.29 -6.35
C ARG A 192 -33.46 1.49 -7.83
N LYS A 193 -34.32 2.45 -8.16
CA LYS A 193 -34.67 2.78 -9.54
C LYS A 193 -33.44 3.25 -10.33
N ALA A 194 -32.60 4.11 -9.75
CA ALA A 194 -31.36 4.56 -10.37
C ALA A 194 -30.37 3.39 -10.61
N LYS A 195 -30.24 2.48 -9.63
CA LYS A 195 -29.42 1.27 -9.80
C LYS A 195 -29.95 0.38 -10.93
N GLN A 196 -31.26 0.17 -11.01
CA GLN A 196 -31.89 -0.62 -12.07
C GLN A 196 -31.67 0.01 -13.45
N THR A 197 -31.78 1.33 -13.59
CA THR A 197 -31.50 2.01 -14.86
C THR A 197 -30.04 1.89 -15.27
N VAL A 198 -29.09 2.02 -14.32
CA VAL A 198 -27.66 1.85 -14.61
C VAL A 198 -27.35 0.41 -15.02
N LEU A 199 -27.95 -0.58 -14.36
CA LEU A 199 -27.82 -1.99 -14.77
C LEU A 199 -28.36 -2.22 -16.19
N ALA A 200 -29.52 -1.66 -16.53
CA ALA A 200 -30.06 -1.74 -17.88
C ALA A 200 -29.11 -1.13 -18.93
N HIS A 201 -28.53 0.03 -18.64
CA HIS A 201 -27.52 0.64 -19.51
C HIS A 201 -26.24 -0.21 -19.64
N LYS A 202 -25.77 -0.82 -18.54
CA LYS A 202 -24.61 -1.73 -18.57
C LYS A 202 -24.88 -2.96 -19.43
N VAL A 203 -26.05 -3.58 -19.28
CA VAL A 203 -26.47 -4.74 -20.08
C VAL A 203 -26.60 -4.37 -21.56
N ALA A 204 -27.23 -3.24 -21.89
CA ALA A 204 -27.33 -2.77 -23.27
C ALA A 204 -25.94 -2.54 -23.90
N ARG A 205 -25.05 -1.84 -23.18
CA ARG A 205 -23.67 -1.62 -23.62
C ARG A 205 -22.92 -2.94 -23.86
N MET A 206 -23.07 -3.91 -22.95
CA MET A 206 -22.43 -5.21 -23.08
C MET A 206 -22.97 -5.98 -24.29
N ASN A 207 -24.28 -5.96 -24.51
CA ASN A 207 -24.90 -6.56 -25.69
C ASN A 207 -24.40 -5.93 -26.99
N ASP A 208 -24.24 -4.61 -27.04
CA ASP A 208 -23.68 -3.91 -28.20
C ASP A 208 -22.23 -4.32 -28.46
N MET A 209 -21.41 -4.45 -27.41
CA MET A 209 -20.01 -4.88 -27.54
C MET A 209 -19.91 -6.33 -28.03
N VAL A 210 -20.75 -7.23 -27.52
CA VAL A 210 -20.84 -8.62 -28.00
C VAL A 210 -21.31 -8.68 -29.45
N ALA A 211 -22.32 -7.89 -29.82
CA ALA A 211 -22.82 -7.83 -31.20
C ALA A 211 -21.72 -7.37 -32.17
N ASN A 212 -20.96 -6.33 -31.81
CA ASN A 212 -19.86 -5.84 -32.63
C ASN A 212 -18.70 -6.85 -32.73
N ALA A 213 -18.35 -7.54 -31.65
CA ALA A 213 -17.29 -8.56 -31.66
C ALA A 213 -17.64 -9.77 -32.55
N ARG A 214 -18.92 -10.14 -32.67
CA ARG A 214 -19.39 -11.20 -33.57
C ARG A 214 -19.29 -10.84 -35.05
N VAL A 215 -19.25 -9.55 -35.36
CA VAL A 215 -19.23 -9.08 -36.76
C VAL A 215 -17.86 -9.30 -37.39
N TRP A 216 -16.79 -9.22 -36.61
CA TRP A 216 -15.41 -9.42 -37.06
C TRP A 216 -14.91 -10.81 -36.67
N GLY A 217 -14.48 -11.61 -37.65
CA GLY A 217 -13.85 -12.91 -37.43
C GLY A 217 -12.36 -12.89 -37.72
N GLN A 218 -11.54 -13.52 -36.86
CA GLN A 218 -10.11 -13.68 -37.06
C GLN A 218 -9.81 -14.96 -37.87
N PHE A 219 -8.99 -14.83 -38.91
CA PHE A 219 -8.57 -15.91 -39.79
C PHE A 219 -7.06 -15.90 -40.01
N TRP A 220 -6.47 -17.07 -40.27
CA TRP A 220 -5.04 -17.22 -40.57
C TRP A 220 -4.83 -17.25 -42.09
N SER A 221 -3.86 -16.48 -42.59
CA SER A 221 -3.45 -16.48 -44.00
C SER A 221 -2.10 -17.16 -44.16
N ASP A 222 -2.05 -18.27 -44.88
CA ASP A 222 -0.79 -19.00 -45.13
C ASP A 222 0.19 -18.19 -46.00
N ASP A 223 -0.32 -17.42 -46.98
CA ASP A 223 0.50 -16.63 -47.89
C ASP A 223 1.23 -15.46 -47.20
N ALA A 224 0.58 -14.87 -46.18
CA ALA A 224 1.12 -13.74 -45.41
C ALA A 224 1.74 -14.18 -44.07
N ASN A 225 1.55 -15.45 -43.69
CA ASN A 225 1.94 -16.02 -42.40
C ASN A 225 1.49 -15.14 -41.20
N ALA A 226 0.27 -14.62 -41.28
CA ALA A 226 -0.29 -13.67 -40.32
C ALA A 226 -1.82 -13.79 -40.21
N TYR A 227 -2.36 -13.34 -39.08
CA TYR A 227 -3.81 -13.24 -38.90
C TYR A 227 -4.35 -12.01 -39.63
N PHE A 228 -5.53 -12.16 -40.22
CA PHE A 228 -6.35 -11.06 -40.73
C PHE A 228 -7.75 -11.13 -40.12
N PHE A 229 -8.44 -9.99 -40.11
CA PHE A 229 -9.77 -9.84 -39.54
C PHE A 229 -10.75 -9.54 -40.67
N TYR A 230 -11.80 -10.35 -40.77
CA TYR A 230 -12.82 -10.26 -41.79
C TYR A 230 -14.14 -9.77 -41.20
N HIS A 231 -14.70 -8.71 -41.78
CA HIS A 231 -16.00 -8.18 -41.40
C HIS A 231 -17.12 -8.91 -42.14
N SER A 232 -17.94 -9.66 -41.41
CA SER A 232 -19.00 -10.52 -41.98
C SER A 232 -20.07 -9.79 -42.81
N GLN A 233 -20.41 -8.54 -42.46
CA GLN A 233 -21.45 -7.77 -43.18
C GLN A 233 -20.94 -6.91 -44.34
N THR A 234 -19.77 -6.27 -44.21
CA THR A 234 -19.21 -5.38 -45.26
C THR A 234 -18.30 -6.11 -46.23
N GLY A 235 -17.78 -7.29 -45.86
CA GLY A 235 -16.81 -8.05 -46.65
C GLY A 235 -15.40 -7.46 -46.64
N GLU A 236 -15.14 -6.49 -45.75
CA GLU A 236 -13.83 -5.87 -45.61
C GLU A 236 -12.87 -6.79 -44.84
N ALA A 237 -11.61 -6.84 -45.28
CA ALA A 237 -10.54 -7.56 -44.60
C ALA A 237 -9.44 -6.57 -44.21
N ILE A 238 -9.07 -6.57 -42.93
CA ILE A 238 -7.99 -5.74 -42.39
C ILE A 238 -6.95 -6.61 -41.70
N TRP A 239 -5.70 -6.18 -41.70
CA TRP A 239 -4.59 -6.89 -41.08
C TRP A 239 -4.35 -6.46 -39.62
N GLU A 240 -4.92 -5.33 -39.22
CA GLU A 240 -4.83 -4.81 -37.86
C GLU A 240 -6.06 -5.21 -37.05
N PRO A 241 -5.92 -5.49 -35.74
CA PRO A 241 -7.05 -5.83 -34.88
C PRO A 241 -8.11 -4.71 -34.84
N PRO A 242 -9.40 -5.01 -35.10
CA PRO A 242 -10.46 -4.01 -35.01
C PRO A 242 -10.67 -3.49 -33.58
N ASP A 243 -10.75 -2.17 -33.41
CA ASP A 243 -11.02 -1.50 -32.13
C ASP A 243 -12.41 -1.85 -31.53
N VAL A 244 -13.33 -2.35 -32.36
CA VAL A 244 -14.70 -2.68 -31.95
C VAL A 244 -14.82 -4.07 -31.32
N GLY A 245 -13.74 -4.86 -31.34
CA GLY A 245 -13.71 -6.26 -30.91
C GLY A 245 -13.81 -7.24 -32.09
N TYR A 246 -13.45 -8.49 -31.83
CA TYR A 246 -13.46 -9.58 -32.83
C TYR A 246 -13.63 -10.95 -32.18
N THR A 247 -13.99 -11.93 -32.99
CA THR A 247 -14.16 -13.34 -32.61
C THR A 247 -12.90 -14.12 -32.97
N LYS A 248 -12.34 -14.84 -32.00
CA LYS A 248 -11.19 -15.73 -32.21
C LYS A 248 -11.62 -17.06 -32.84
N PRO A 249 -10.68 -17.81 -33.46
CA PRO A 249 -10.95 -19.18 -33.94
C PRO A 249 -11.48 -20.12 -32.85
N ASP A 250 -11.09 -19.89 -31.59
CA ASP A 250 -11.47 -20.71 -30.43
C ASP A 250 -12.91 -20.44 -29.93
N GLY A 251 -13.68 -19.56 -30.59
CA GLY A 251 -15.04 -19.20 -30.19
C GLY A 251 -15.13 -18.15 -29.07
N GLN A 252 -13.99 -17.64 -28.59
CA GLN A 252 -13.94 -16.52 -27.64
C GLN A 252 -14.13 -15.17 -28.33
N LEU A 253 -14.87 -14.26 -27.69
CA LEU A 253 -15.09 -12.89 -28.14
C LEU A 253 -14.15 -11.94 -27.39
N VAL A 254 -13.34 -11.19 -28.15
CA VAL A 254 -12.57 -10.06 -27.64
C VAL A 254 -13.43 -8.81 -27.79
N LEU A 255 -13.80 -8.18 -26.68
CA LEU A 255 -14.60 -6.97 -26.68
C LEU A 255 -13.72 -5.72 -26.90
N ARG A 256 -14.36 -4.58 -27.23
CA ARG A 256 -13.71 -3.28 -27.42
C ARG A 256 -12.89 -2.78 -26.22
N ASP A 257 -13.20 -3.22 -25.01
CA ASP A 257 -12.42 -2.86 -23.81
C ASP A 257 -11.22 -3.79 -23.56
N GLY A 258 -10.97 -4.75 -24.45
CA GLY A 258 -9.89 -5.72 -24.34
C GLY A 258 -10.24 -6.97 -23.54
N SER A 259 -11.45 -7.05 -22.96
CA SER A 259 -11.88 -8.24 -22.22
C SER A 259 -12.20 -9.41 -23.17
N VAL A 260 -11.79 -10.61 -22.78
CA VAL A 260 -12.06 -11.85 -23.52
C VAL A 260 -13.16 -12.62 -22.80
N ILE A 261 -14.29 -12.84 -23.47
CA ILE A 261 -15.46 -13.52 -22.89
C ILE A 261 -15.88 -14.67 -23.83
N PRO A 262 -16.25 -15.85 -23.31
CA PRO A 262 -16.89 -16.87 -24.14
C PRO A 262 -18.20 -16.35 -24.76
N ASP A 263 -18.54 -16.75 -25.98
CA ASP A 263 -19.76 -16.28 -26.63
C ASP A 263 -21.01 -16.66 -25.79
N PRO A 264 -21.80 -15.68 -25.32
CA PRO A 264 -23.01 -15.95 -24.53
C PRO A 264 -24.08 -16.76 -25.28
N ALA A 265 -23.99 -16.91 -26.61
CA ALA A 265 -24.85 -17.82 -27.38
C ALA A 265 -24.32 -19.27 -27.42
N GLN A 266 -23.02 -19.49 -27.23
CA GLN A 266 -22.40 -20.81 -27.10
C GLN A 266 -22.38 -21.30 -25.65
N ALA A 267 -22.57 -20.38 -24.69
CA ALA A 267 -23.01 -20.74 -23.35
C ALA A 267 -24.41 -21.38 -23.45
N VAL A 268 -24.44 -22.71 -23.47
CA VAL A 268 -25.66 -23.52 -23.44
C VAL A 268 -26.60 -22.97 -22.37
N PRO A 269 -27.88 -22.66 -22.70
CA PRO A 269 -28.81 -22.21 -21.70
C PRO A 269 -29.11 -23.36 -20.74
N ALA A 270 -28.64 -23.27 -19.51
CA ALA A 270 -29.30 -23.93 -18.39
C ALA A 270 -30.73 -23.39 -18.36
N ALA A 271 -31.67 -24.20 -18.85
CA ALA A 271 -33.02 -23.81 -19.19
C ALA A 271 -33.77 -23.25 -17.97
N ALA A 272 -34.54 -22.20 -18.20
CA ALA A 272 -35.58 -21.72 -17.31
C ALA A 272 -36.64 -22.83 -17.11
N GLY A 273 -36.61 -23.46 -15.95
CA GLY A 273 -37.66 -24.35 -15.44
C GLY A 273 -37.65 -24.28 -13.93
N GLY A 274 -38.70 -23.71 -13.34
CA GLY A 274 -38.91 -23.80 -11.91
C GLY A 274 -39.31 -25.22 -11.54
N ASP A 275 -38.54 -25.86 -10.67
CA ASP A 275 -39.05 -26.62 -9.52
C ASP A 275 -37.89 -27.10 -8.63
N LYS A 276 -38.29 -27.45 -7.41
CA LYS A 276 -37.54 -27.88 -6.22
C LYS A 276 -36.33 -28.83 -6.40
N PRO A 277 -35.46 -28.90 -5.37
CA PRO A 277 -34.13 -29.50 -5.47
C PRO A 277 -34.19 -31.03 -5.53
N SER A 278 -33.48 -31.61 -6.48
CA SER A 278 -33.12 -33.03 -6.45
C SER A 278 -31.61 -33.17 -6.68
N GLU A 279 -31.00 -33.75 -5.66
CA GLU A 279 -29.70 -34.41 -5.56
C GLU A 279 -28.99 -34.71 -6.90
N GLY A 280 -27.73 -34.27 -7.01
CA GLY A 280 -26.75 -35.08 -7.74
C GLY A 280 -25.79 -34.45 -8.75
N ASP A 281 -25.59 -33.13 -8.78
CA ASP A 281 -24.44 -32.53 -9.48
C ASP A 281 -23.43 -31.92 -8.49
N PRO A 282 -22.10 -32.10 -8.70
CA PRO A 282 -21.11 -31.87 -7.67
C PRO A 282 -20.89 -30.37 -7.47
N VAL A 283 -21.45 -29.85 -6.40
CA VAL A 283 -21.05 -28.56 -5.83
C VAL A 283 -19.55 -28.62 -5.59
N ASP A 284 -18.78 -27.76 -6.27
CA ASP A 284 -17.36 -27.58 -6.00
C ASP A 284 -17.20 -27.38 -4.48
N PRO A 285 -16.53 -28.28 -3.76
CA PRO A 285 -16.47 -28.26 -2.29
C PRO A 285 -15.70 -27.05 -1.72
N GLU A 286 -15.25 -26.15 -2.59
CA GLU A 286 -14.33 -25.06 -2.31
C GLU A 286 -15.03 -23.73 -1.96
N ASP A 287 -16.35 -23.60 -2.17
CA ASP A 287 -17.14 -22.38 -1.88
C ASP A 287 -18.30 -22.60 -0.88
N VAL A 288 -18.19 -23.63 -0.02
CA VAL A 288 -19.23 -23.89 0.99
C VAL A 288 -19.10 -22.90 2.14
N LYS A 289 -20.11 -22.06 2.35
CA LYS A 289 -20.15 -21.07 3.44
C LYS A 289 -20.50 -21.70 4.78
N CYS A 290 -20.06 -21.06 5.85
CA CYS A 290 -20.36 -21.47 7.22
C CYS A 290 -21.85 -21.36 7.54
N VAL A 291 -22.46 -22.47 7.97
CA VAL A 291 -23.92 -22.57 8.24
C VAL A 291 -24.44 -21.59 9.30
N GLU A 292 -23.59 -21.14 10.22
CA GLU A 292 -23.97 -20.23 11.30
C GLU A 292 -23.88 -18.74 10.94
N CYS A 293 -23.05 -18.37 9.96
CA CYS A 293 -22.81 -16.95 9.69
C CYS A 293 -23.04 -16.55 8.24
N ASP A 294 -23.10 -17.48 7.29
CA ASP A 294 -23.30 -17.26 5.85
C ASP A 294 -22.36 -16.23 5.18
N GLU A 295 -21.36 -15.74 5.93
CA GLU A 295 -20.44 -14.68 5.54
C GLU A 295 -19.04 -15.22 5.29
N ASN A 296 -18.58 -16.16 6.13
CA ASN A 296 -17.23 -16.72 6.04
C ASN A 296 -17.26 -18.12 5.41
N ASP A 297 -16.21 -18.43 4.65
CA ASP A 297 -16.00 -19.76 4.09
C ASP A 297 -15.85 -20.79 5.22
N ALA A 298 -16.45 -21.98 5.02
CA ALA A 298 -16.36 -23.05 5.99
C ALA A 298 -14.98 -23.69 5.95
N THR A 299 -14.33 -23.76 7.11
CA THR A 299 -12.98 -24.34 7.29
C THR A 299 -13.03 -25.71 7.95
N ARG A 300 -14.15 -26.08 8.57
CA ARG A 300 -14.31 -27.34 9.32
C ARG A 300 -15.66 -27.98 9.01
N ARG A 301 -15.66 -29.27 8.70
CA ARG A 301 -16.86 -30.11 8.70
C ARG A 301 -16.91 -30.91 10.00
N CYS A 302 -18.01 -30.82 10.74
CA CYS A 302 -18.24 -31.66 11.90
C CYS A 302 -18.67 -33.07 11.46
N ALA A 303 -18.04 -34.13 11.95
CA ALA A 303 -18.38 -35.49 11.56
C ALA A 303 -19.73 -35.97 12.14
N GLN A 304 -20.13 -35.44 13.30
CA GLN A 304 -21.36 -35.86 14.00
C GLN A 304 -22.55 -34.94 13.73
N CYS A 305 -22.32 -33.66 13.41
CA CYS A 305 -23.38 -32.74 12.97
C CYS A 305 -23.57 -32.76 11.46
N GLU A 306 -22.59 -33.27 10.70
CA GLU A 306 -22.49 -33.23 9.23
C GLU A 306 -22.44 -31.82 8.62
N ASP A 307 -22.69 -30.81 9.43
CA ASP A 307 -22.64 -29.38 9.12
C ASP A 307 -21.23 -28.82 8.96
N VAL A 308 -21.14 -27.73 8.21
CA VAL A 308 -19.90 -27.01 7.91
C VAL A 308 -19.85 -25.65 8.60
N PHE A 309 -18.71 -25.33 9.21
CA PHE A 309 -18.52 -24.16 10.04
C PHE A 309 -17.19 -23.45 9.70
N CYS A 310 -17.14 -22.14 9.90
CA CYS A 310 -15.87 -21.42 10.01
C CYS A 310 -15.27 -21.65 11.40
N ASP A 311 -13.95 -21.48 11.56
CA ASP A 311 -13.24 -21.73 12.82
C ASP A 311 -13.92 -21.03 14.01
N SER A 312 -14.31 -19.76 13.84
CA SER A 312 -14.89 -18.97 14.92
C SER A 312 -16.29 -19.44 15.34
N CYS A 313 -17.07 -19.97 14.40
CA CYS A 313 -18.41 -20.50 14.68
C CYS A 313 -18.34 -21.93 15.18
N TYR A 314 -17.39 -22.74 14.69
CA TYR A 314 -17.14 -24.08 15.21
C TYR A 314 -16.77 -24.01 16.68
N ASP A 315 -15.79 -23.18 17.06
CA ASP A 315 -15.35 -23.09 18.45
C ASP A 315 -16.48 -22.57 19.38
N LYS A 316 -17.38 -21.70 18.89
CA LYS A 316 -18.53 -21.24 19.69
C LYS A 316 -19.59 -22.32 19.89
N THR A 317 -19.87 -23.11 18.85
CA THR A 317 -20.94 -24.12 18.85
C THR A 317 -20.48 -25.48 19.40
N HIS A 318 -19.17 -25.76 19.34
CA HIS A 318 -18.53 -27.02 19.71
C HIS A 318 -17.55 -26.90 20.89
N SER A 319 -17.51 -25.78 21.62
CA SER A 319 -16.73 -25.70 22.88
C SER A 319 -17.51 -26.13 24.13
N THR A 320 -18.82 -26.37 24.02
CA THR A 320 -19.69 -26.59 25.19
C THR A 320 -20.53 -27.86 25.09
N GLY A 321 -20.77 -28.48 26.25
CA GLY A 321 -21.67 -29.63 26.39
C GLY A 321 -21.23 -30.87 25.60
N LYS A 322 -22.20 -31.68 25.15
CA LYS A 322 -21.95 -32.94 24.42
C LYS A 322 -21.31 -32.73 23.05
N ARG A 323 -21.48 -31.54 22.44
CA ARG A 323 -20.89 -31.18 21.14
C ARG A 323 -19.38 -30.94 21.20
N ALA A 324 -18.80 -30.78 22.38
CA ALA A 324 -17.35 -30.69 22.55
C ALA A 324 -16.60 -31.99 22.27
N GLN A 325 -17.31 -33.13 22.26
CA GLN A 325 -16.74 -34.42 21.89
C GLN A 325 -16.82 -34.70 20.39
N HIS A 326 -17.38 -33.77 19.60
CA HIS A 326 -17.48 -33.96 18.18
C HIS A 326 -16.11 -33.76 17.51
N THR A 327 -15.80 -34.67 16.60
CA THR A 327 -14.60 -34.67 15.78
C THR A 327 -14.88 -33.97 14.46
N TRP A 328 -13.87 -33.30 13.90
CA TRP A 328 -14.03 -32.54 12.67
C TRP A 328 -12.93 -32.84 11.67
N THR A 329 -13.23 -32.61 10.40
CA THR A 329 -12.29 -32.72 9.28
C THR A 329 -12.09 -31.33 8.68
N ALA A 330 -10.83 -30.96 8.43
CA ALA A 330 -10.51 -29.71 7.75
C ALA A 330 -11.08 -29.75 6.33
N MET A 331 -11.82 -28.72 5.94
CA MET A 331 -12.32 -28.55 4.58
C MET A 331 -12.14 -27.10 4.13
N GLY A 332 -12.13 -26.86 2.83
CA GLY A 332 -12.00 -25.52 2.25
C GLY A 332 -10.56 -25.11 1.94
N PRO A 333 -10.38 -23.94 1.32
CA PRO A 333 -9.09 -23.50 0.78
C PRO A 333 -8.06 -23.24 1.88
N ILE A 334 -6.86 -23.80 1.73
CA ILE A 334 -5.72 -23.54 2.61
C ILE A 334 -5.40 -22.04 2.54
N LYS A 335 -5.35 -21.37 3.70
CA LYS A 335 -5.08 -19.93 3.79
C LYS A 335 -3.59 -19.63 3.79
N CYS A 336 -3.24 -18.43 3.35
CA CYS A 336 -1.88 -17.93 3.42
C CYS A 336 -1.42 -17.80 4.88
N VAL A 337 -0.25 -18.33 5.19
CA VAL A 337 0.37 -18.31 6.53
C VAL A 337 0.67 -16.89 7.06
N GLU A 338 0.86 -15.92 6.17
CA GLU A 338 1.29 -14.57 6.55
C GLU A 338 0.13 -13.62 6.76
N CYS A 339 -0.89 -13.68 5.89
CA CYS A 339 -2.02 -12.77 5.99
C CYS A 339 -3.27 -13.40 6.61
N GLU A 340 -3.35 -14.74 6.68
CA GLU A 340 -4.49 -15.54 7.18
C GLU A 340 -5.87 -15.18 6.58
N LYS A 341 -5.88 -14.33 5.55
CA LYS A 341 -7.09 -13.73 4.96
C LYS A 341 -7.34 -14.24 3.56
N MET A 342 -6.28 -14.32 2.75
CA MET A 342 -6.39 -14.77 1.37
C MET A 342 -6.04 -16.24 1.26
N LYS A 343 -6.66 -16.93 0.30
CA LYS A 343 -6.30 -18.30 -0.06
C LYS A 343 -4.84 -18.37 -0.49
N ALA A 344 -4.15 -19.42 -0.08
CA ALA A 344 -2.80 -19.69 -0.53
C ALA A 344 -2.85 -20.22 -1.96
N THR A 345 -2.13 -19.54 -2.85
CA THR A 345 -2.01 -19.92 -4.26
C THR A 345 -0.67 -20.58 -4.52
N ARG A 346 0.35 -20.29 -3.71
CA ARG A 346 1.73 -20.76 -3.90
C ARG A 346 2.24 -21.53 -2.70
N TRP A 347 2.88 -22.65 -2.94
CA TRP A 347 3.67 -23.38 -1.94
C TRP A 347 5.15 -23.11 -2.16
N CYS A 348 5.83 -22.61 -1.13
CA CYS A 348 7.28 -22.43 -1.17
C CYS A 348 7.99 -23.70 -0.71
N ASP A 349 8.86 -24.30 -1.55
CA ASP A 349 9.49 -25.58 -1.21
C ASP A 349 10.53 -25.45 -0.09
N GLN A 350 11.25 -24.32 -0.02
CA GLN A 350 12.29 -24.11 0.98
C GLN A 350 11.74 -23.55 2.29
N CYS A 351 10.61 -22.85 2.26
CA CYS A 351 9.91 -22.44 3.48
C CYS A 351 8.95 -23.51 4.00
N CYS A 352 8.56 -24.47 3.14
CA CYS A 352 7.56 -25.49 3.45
C CYS A 352 6.22 -24.90 3.92
N ASP A 353 5.86 -23.74 3.37
CA ASP A 353 4.74 -22.94 3.83
C ASP A 353 3.85 -22.44 2.66
N PRO A 354 2.52 -22.34 2.87
CA PRO A 354 1.57 -21.85 1.87
C PRO A 354 1.38 -20.32 1.92
N TYR A 355 1.53 -19.65 0.77
CA TYR A 355 1.43 -18.19 0.64
C TYR A 355 0.39 -17.78 -0.43
N CYS A 356 -0.25 -16.63 -0.24
CA CYS A 356 -0.98 -15.97 -1.32
C CYS A 356 -0.02 -15.24 -2.25
N LEU A 357 -0.47 -14.91 -3.46
CA LEU A 357 0.33 -14.25 -4.49
C LEU A 357 1.06 -12.99 -3.99
N GLY A 358 0.34 -12.11 -3.29
CA GLY A 358 0.89 -10.87 -2.74
C GLY A 358 1.94 -11.10 -1.65
N CYS A 359 1.65 -11.94 -0.65
CA CYS A 359 2.60 -12.24 0.42
C CYS A 359 3.84 -12.97 -0.10
N PHE A 360 3.68 -13.88 -1.08
CA PHE A 360 4.80 -14.57 -1.69
C PHE A 360 5.71 -13.57 -2.41
N ALA A 361 5.15 -12.68 -3.24
CA ALA A 361 5.91 -11.68 -3.97
C ALA A 361 6.68 -10.72 -3.04
N ILE A 362 6.08 -10.31 -1.93
CA ILE A 362 6.73 -9.39 -0.98
C ILE A 362 7.87 -10.09 -0.22
N ILE A 363 7.63 -11.30 0.27
CA ILE A 363 8.57 -12.03 1.15
C ILE A 363 9.72 -12.66 0.35
N HIS A 364 9.44 -13.06 -0.89
CA HIS A 364 10.41 -13.69 -1.79
C HIS A 364 10.99 -12.72 -2.82
N ALA A 365 10.69 -11.41 -2.76
CA ALA A 365 11.32 -10.42 -3.65
C ALA A 365 12.79 -10.10 -3.28
N LYS A 366 13.23 -10.32 -2.04
CA LYS A 366 14.53 -9.82 -1.56
C LYS A 366 15.31 -10.84 -0.73
N GLY A 367 16.64 -10.75 -0.82
CA GLY A 367 17.57 -11.54 0.00
C GLY A 367 17.64 -13.02 -0.40
N ASN A 368 18.08 -13.88 0.52
CA ASN A 368 18.29 -15.31 0.25
C ASN A 368 16.99 -16.06 -0.11
N LYS A 369 15.82 -15.52 0.29
CA LYS A 369 14.52 -16.09 -0.03
C LYS A 369 14.10 -15.87 -1.49
N ALA A 370 14.78 -14.98 -2.23
CA ALA A 370 14.50 -14.78 -3.66
C ALA A 370 14.92 -15.96 -4.54
N LEU A 371 15.76 -16.86 -4.02
CA LEU A 371 16.16 -18.09 -4.70
C LEU A 371 15.24 -19.27 -4.38
N HIS A 372 14.20 -19.06 -3.56
CA HIS A 372 13.27 -20.12 -3.23
C HIS A 372 12.36 -20.42 -4.42
N THR A 373 12.27 -21.70 -4.75
CA THR A 373 11.37 -22.23 -5.76
C THR A 373 10.00 -22.46 -5.14
N TRP A 374 8.97 -22.29 -5.96
CA TRP A 374 7.60 -22.49 -5.53
C TRP A 374 6.84 -23.28 -6.59
N LYS A 375 5.76 -23.91 -6.13
CA LYS A 375 4.83 -24.66 -6.95
C LYS A 375 3.41 -24.18 -6.66
N ASP A 376 2.54 -24.27 -7.65
CA ASP A 376 1.13 -23.95 -7.46
C ASP A 376 0.49 -24.94 -6.47
N MET A 377 -0.39 -24.43 -5.61
CA MET A 377 -1.17 -25.29 -4.73
C MET A 377 -2.11 -26.16 -5.58
N PRO A 378 -2.12 -27.50 -5.40
CA PRO A 378 -3.03 -28.36 -6.12
C PRO A 378 -4.48 -28.01 -5.76
N LYS A 379 -5.34 -27.91 -6.78
CA LYS A 379 -6.79 -27.86 -6.59
C LYS A 379 -7.20 -29.18 -5.92
N HIS A 380 -7.83 -29.12 -4.75
CA HIS A 380 -8.21 -30.33 -4.04
C HIS A 380 -9.51 -30.85 -4.65
N GLY A 381 -9.43 -31.51 -5.82
CA GLY A 381 -10.65 -32.08 -6.41
C GLY A 381 -10.61 -32.66 -7.81
N THR A 382 -9.53 -32.54 -8.60
CA THR A 382 -9.53 -33.13 -9.97
C THR A 382 -8.20 -33.76 -10.33
N ALA A 383 -8.14 -35.09 -10.25
CA ALA A 383 -7.24 -35.86 -11.11
C ALA A 383 -7.84 -35.86 -12.52
N HIS A 384 -7.05 -35.45 -13.51
CA HIS A 384 -7.33 -35.41 -14.95
C HIS A 384 -8.09 -34.18 -15.50
N ALA A 385 -7.35 -33.11 -15.79
CA ALA A 385 -7.54 -32.30 -17.00
C ALA A 385 -6.25 -31.51 -17.30
N ALA A 386 -5.90 -31.43 -18.59
CA ALA A 386 -4.72 -30.74 -19.13
C ALA A 386 -4.75 -29.21 -18.83
N PRO A 387 -3.60 -28.51 -18.96
CA PRO A 387 -3.46 -27.15 -18.44
C PRO A 387 -4.19 -26.14 -19.33
N THR A 388 -5.38 -25.72 -18.91
CA THR A 388 -6.01 -24.49 -19.40
C THR A 388 -5.39 -23.31 -18.67
N VAL A 389 -4.71 -22.46 -19.42
CA VAL A 389 -4.10 -21.22 -18.93
C VAL A 389 -5.20 -20.17 -18.74
N GLU A 390 -5.68 -20.02 -17.50
CA GLU A 390 -6.43 -18.89 -16.94
C GLU A 390 -6.72 -19.26 -15.47
N ASP A 391 -6.55 -18.46 -14.43
CA ASP A 391 -6.55 -17.01 -14.28
C ASP A 391 -5.58 -16.70 -13.12
N SER A 392 -4.30 -16.54 -13.46
CA SER A 392 -3.29 -16.02 -12.51
C SER A 392 -3.36 -14.53 -12.65
N GLN A 393 -3.64 -13.79 -11.56
CA GLN A 393 -3.42 -12.34 -11.53
C GLN A 393 -2.03 -12.07 -12.10
N THR A 394 -1.99 -11.61 -13.34
CA THR A 394 -0.74 -11.31 -14.01
C THR A 394 -0.09 -10.22 -13.18
N TYR A 395 1.20 -10.42 -12.88
CA TYR A 395 1.99 -9.53 -12.04
C TYR A 395 1.80 -8.05 -12.43
N ASP A 396 1.60 -7.80 -13.72
CA ASP A 396 1.37 -6.47 -14.31
C ASP A 396 0.01 -5.86 -13.93
N GLU A 397 -1.07 -6.65 -13.79
CA GLU A 397 -2.37 -6.18 -13.29
C GLU A 397 -2.33 -5.85 -11.79
N PHE A 398 -1.55 -6.62 -11.00
CA PHE A 398 -1.34 -6.32 -9.58
C PHE A 398 -0.56 -5.02 -9.38
N VAL A 399 0.50 -4.80 -10.18
CA VAL A 399 1.30 -3.56 -10.15
C VAL A 399 0.49 -2.34 -10.61
N ALA A 400 -0.44 -2.51 -11.55
CA ALA A 400 -1.34 -1.45 -12.01
C ALA A 400 -2.54 -1.17 -11.08
N SER A 401 -2.78 -2.02 -10.08
CA SER A 401 -3.92 -1.88 -9.17
C SER A 401 -3.71 -0.77 -8.12
N ASN A 402 -4.82 -0.17 -7.68
CA ASN A 402 -4.84 0.82 -6.60
C ASN A 402 -4.36 0.25 -5.24
N GLU A 403 -4.23 -1.08 -5.15
CA GLU A 403 -3.76 -1.83 -3.98
C GLU A 403 -2.22 -1.81 -3.87
N TYR A 404 -1.50 -1.74 -5.00
CA TYR A 404 -0.04 -1.56 -5.03
C TYR A 404 0.38 -0.16 -4.55
N ASN A 405 -0.36 0.88 -4.95
CA ASN A 405 -0.10 2.27 -4.53
C ASN A 405 -0.28 2.45 -3.02
N TYR A 406 -1.32 1.85 -2.41
CA TYR A 406 -1.55 1.91 -0.97
C TYR A 406 -0.42 1.28 -0.14
N VAL A 407 0.26 0.26 -0.67
CA VAL A 407 1.40 -0.41 0.00
C VAL A 407 2.70 0.37 -0.19
N ASN A 408 2.87 1.08 -1.31
CA ASN A 408 4.06 1.89 -1.59
C ASN A 408 4.03 3.29 -0.95
N GLU A 409 2.85 3.92 -0.82
CA GLU A 409 2.69 5.22 -0.14
C GLU A 409 3.07 5.14 1.35
N GLY A 410 2.92 3.96 1.98
CA GLY A 410 3.41 3.70 3.34
C GLY A 410 4.95 3.65 3.48
N LEU A 411 5.68 3.63 2.36
CA LEU A 411 7.16 3.63 2.28
C LEU A 411 7.74 4.95 1.75
N ALA A 412 6.92 5.84 1.19
CA ALA A 412 7.36 7.04 0.45
C ALA A 412 7.26 8.38 1.20
N HIS A 413 7.01 8.37 2.52
CA HIS A 413 7.27 9.54 3.37
C HIS A 413 8.53 9.33 4.22
N PRO A 414 9.73 9.57 3.68
CA PRO A 414 10.80 10.14 4.50
C PRO A 414 10.39 11.56 4.85
N ASP A 415 10.32 11.87 6.14
CA ASP A 415 10.17 13.23 6.65
C ASP A 415 11.24 14.13 5.99
N GLU A 416 10.77 15.01 5.10
CA GLU A 416 11.53 16.06 4.45
C GLU A 416 11.82 17.11 5.53
N TYR A 417 13.02 17.04 6.12
CA TYR A 417 13.58 18.17 6.86
C TYR A 417 14.64 18.84 6.00
N ASP A 418 14.35 20.09 5.77
CA ASP A 418 15.09 21.19 5.16
C ASP A 418 16.64 21.06 5.24
N ALA A 419 17.26 21.19 4.08
CA ALA A 419 18.70 21.22 3.88
C ALA A 419 19.13 22.63 3.46
N THR A 420 19.02 23.59 4.36
CA THR A 420 19.82 24.83 4.32
C THR A 420 20.96 24.73 5.32
N GLY A 421 22.19 24.77 4.81
CA GLY A 421 23.41 24.63 5.59
C GLY A 421 23.58 25.76 6.61
N GLY A 422 23.48 25.41 7.88
CA GLY A 422 23.96 26.20 9.01
C GLY A 422 25.15 25.49 9.67
N GLU A 423 26.24 26.22 9.84
CA GLU A 423 27.48 25.78 10.49
C GLU A 423 27.21 25.40 11.96
N TYR A 424 27.61 24.20 12.39
CA TYR A 424 27.42 23.69 13.74
C TYR A 424 28.61 24.06 14.64
N ASP A 425 28.34 24.90 15.65
CA ASP A 425 29.25 25.22 16.76
C ASP A 425 29.15 24.14 17.87
N PRO A 426 30.25 23.44 18.22
CA PRO A 426 30.24 22.36 19.20
C PRO A 426 30.10 22.77 20.67
N ASN A 427 30.06 24.07 21.03
CA ASN A 427 30.25 24.50 22.42
C ASN A 427 28.99 24.90 23.21
N ALA A 428 27.78 24.68 22.69
CA ALA A 428 26.54 25.16 23.32
C ALA A 428 25.82 24.16 24.26
N VAL A 429 26.43 23.01 24.61
CA VAL A 429 25.77 21.95 25.41
C VAL A 429 26.52 21.68 26.73
N GLU A 430 26.86 22.73 27.46
CA GLU A 430 27.22 22.61 28.88
C GLU A 430 26.66 23.80 29.67
N ALA A 431 25.35 23.82 29.87
CA ALA A 431 24.75 24.48 31.02
C ALA A 431 23.31 24.03 31.20
N SER A 432 22.94 23.77 32.46
CA SER A 432 21.55 23.74 32.95
C SER A 432 20.85 22.39 33.04
N TRP A 433 21.52 21.38 33.61
CA TRP A 433 20.86 20.20 34.19
C TRP A 433 21.26 20.00 35.66
N GLU A 434 21.02 21.00 36.51
CA GLU A 434 21.00 20.82 37.97
C GLU A 434 19.89 21.70 38.56
N ASN A 435 18.74 21.08 38.87
CA ASN A 435 17.88 21.35 40.04
C ASN A 435 16.50 20.69 39.83
N ASP A 436 16.41 19.40 40.14
CA ASP A 436 15.15 18.72 40.42
C ASP A 436 15.14 18.33 41.91
N GLU A 437 14.66 19.25 42.77
CA GLU A 437 14.17 18.88 44.11
C GLU A 437 12.77 19.47 44.35
N ALA A 438 11.94 18.61 44.92
CA ALA A 438 10.52 18.71 45.23
C ALA A 438 10.00 20.06 45.75
N ILE A 439 8.77 20.42 45.35
CA ILE A 439 7.71 20.97 46.22
C ILE A 439 6.34 20.59 45.63
N ASP A 440 5.52 19.94 46.46
CA ASP A 440 4.09 19.71 46.29
C ASP A 440 3.28 20.96 46.72
N ALA A 441 2.11 21.10 46.08
CA ALA A 441 0.89 21.77 46.54
C ALA A 441 0.68 23.30 46.34
N TYR A 442 -0.54 23.58 45.83
CA TYR A 442 -1.36 24.81 45.78
C TYR A 442 -0.82 26.07 45.08
N ASP A 443 -1.50 26.54 44.02
CA ASP A 443 -2.35 27.75 44.01
C ASP A 443 -2.91 28.03 42.59
N VAL A 444 -4.12 28.56 42.54
CA VAL A 444 -4.86 28.93 41.32
C VAL A 444 -4.39 30.32 40.89
N GLY A 445 -3.64 30.40 39.79
CA GLY A 445 -3.26 31.66 39.15
C GLY A 445 -3.49 31.60 37.64
N GLN A 446 -4.37 32.45 37.13
CA GLN A 446 -4.57 32.68 35.70
C GLN A 446 -3.26 33.17 35.08
N GLN A 447 -2.78 32.53 34.01
CA GLN A 447 -1.71 33.08 33.19
C GLN A 447 -2.13 33.05 31.72
N GLU A 448 -2.16 34.24 31.14
CA GLU A 448 -2.56 34.54 29.77
C GLU A 448 -1.61 33.86 28.76
N VAL A 449 -2.20 33.34 27.69
CA VAL A 449 -1.48 32.79 26.53
C VAL A 449 -0.94 33.99 25.74
N PRO A 450 0.37 34.07 25.40
CA PRO A 450 0.87 35.17 24.58
C PRO A 450 0.30 35.03 23.17
N ALA A 451 -0.34 36.11 22.71
CA ALA A 451 -0.88 36.23 21.37
C ALA A 451 0.21 35.92 20.32
N ALA A 452 -0.16 35.12 19.32
CA ALA A 452 0.66 34.89 18.15
C ALA A 452 0.99 36.25 17.52
N SER A 453 2.27 36.50 17.27
CA SER A 453 2.73 37.74 16.63
C SER A 453 2.22 37.78 15.19
N ASP A 454 1.47 38.81 14.82
CA ASP A 454 0.83 38.99 13.50
C ASP A 454 1.82 39.29 12.34
N TRP A 455 3.13 39.32 12.62
CA TRP A 455 4.21 39.62 11.67
C TRP A 455 4.87 38.34 11.16
N VAL A 456 4.95 38.20 9.84
CA VAL A 456 5.54 37.05 9.15
C VAL A 456 6.76 37.53 8.36
N ALA A 457 7.89 36.83 8.51
CA ALA A 457 9.11 37.10 7.75
C ALA A 457 9.05 36.42 6.37
N ALA A 458 9.42 37.16 5.33
CA ALA A 458 9.54 36.68 3.95
C ALA A 458 10.85 37.21 3.32
N VAL A 459 11.35 36.52 2.32
CA VAL A 459 12.54 36.92 1.55
C VAL A 459 12.07 37.36 0.18
N ASP A 460 12.56 38.50 -0.31
CA ASP A 460 12.26 38.97 -1.66
C ASP A 460 13.06 38.17 -2.71
N ASP A 461 12.38 37.63 -3.71
CA ASP A 461 12.97 36.74 -4.73
C ASP A 461 13.94 37.49 -5.68
N VAL A 462 13.89 38.83 -5.71
CA VAL A 462 14.72 39.66 -6.60
C VAL A 462 15.92 40.24 -5.87
N SER A 463 15.74 40.77 -4.65
CA SER A 463 16.85 41.34 -3.86
C SER A 463 17.52 40.33 -2.93
N GLY A 464 16.85 39.24 -2.56
CA GLY A 464 17.32 38.29 -1.55
C GLY A 464 17.30 38.85 -0.12
N GLU A 465 16.74 40.04 0.08
CA GLU A 465 16.67 40.70 1.40
C GLU A 465 15.41 40.30 2.17
N LEU A 466 15.55 40.22 3.50
CA LEU A 466 14.49 39.84 4.42
C LEU A 466 13.55 41.04 4.68
N TYR A 467 12.25 40.84 4.49
CA TYR A 467 11.22 41.79 4.89
C TYR A 467 10.16 41.10 5.76
N TYR A 468 9.54 41.87 6.65
CA TYR A 468 8.43 41.42 7.49
C TYR A 468 7.14 42.02 6.97
N TYR A 469 6.08 41.22 6.85
CA TYR A 469 4.75 41.69 6.51
C TYR A 469 3.73 41.31 7.58
N ASN A 470 2.86 42.26 7.93
CA ASN A 470 1.81 42.05 8.91
C ASN A 470 0.56 41.47 8.24
N THR A 471 0.10 40.31 8.72
CA THR A 471 -1.04 39.59 8.15
C THR A 471 -2.40 40.26 8.40
N VAL A 472 -2.47 41.20 9.35
CA VAL A 472 -3.71 41.93 9.72
C VAL A 472 -3.76 43.32 9.08
N THR A 473 -2.64 44.06 9.05
CA THR A 473 -2.60 45.43 8.51
C THR A 473 -2.16 45.51 7.05
N GLY A 474 -1.52 44.46 6.51
CA GLY A 474 -0.96 44.45 5.16
C GLY A 474 0.28 45.34 5.00
N GLU A 475 0.83 45.86 6.10
CA GLU A 475 2.04 46.68 6.09
C GLU A 475 3.31 45.82 5.94
N THR A 476 4.27 46.32 5.17
CA THR A 476 5.58 45.67 4.95
C THR A 476 6.71 46.55 5.49
N GLN A 477 7.65 45.97 6.23
CA GLN A 477 8.85 46.64 6.74
C GLN A 477 10.09 45.83 6.39
N TRP A 478 11.17 46.49 5.99
CA TRP A 478 12.46 45.84 5.67
C TRP A 478 13.31 45.69 6.93
N ALA A 479 14.01 44.56 7.06
CA ALA A 479 15.00 44.39 8.11
C ALA A 479 16.17 45.37 7.86
N GLN A 480 16.45 46.22 8.84
CA GLN A 480 17.43 47.31 8.71
C GLN A 480 18.87 46.83 8.85
#